data_AF-A0A6P0IMV1-F1
#
_entry.id   AF-A0A6P0IMV1-F1
#
_cell.length_a   1.000
_cell.length_b   1.000
_cell.length_c   1.000
_cell.angle_alpha   90.00
_cell.angle_beta   90.00
_cell.angle_gamma   90.00
#
_symmetry.space_group_name_H-M   'P 1'
#
loop_
_entity.id
_entity.type
_entity.pdbx_description
1 polymer ?
#
loop_
_entity_poly.entity_id
_entity_poly.type
_entity_poly.pdbx_seq_one_letter_code
_entity_poly.pdbx_strand_id
1 'polypeptide(L)'
;MRVSLKRSTLPWERSCDDSDLDLPWLVLLVFWGEEKPELMTVTLEQLKNTGGYEAKFPGWSGEPGEQDEDEISVIDVPKSLVEKIMPKRADLQYLGHVRQGKDEDGIPTETEMATVIANRLPKPGGITTVHLVSVENRFKQGGEFDYQGATGDHLIRFVSLKNWSFACTAPDQSFTQLLLHLDCDPNSLRLPALEPDNQSAEYYLSMGYVPLNHGLRNGEKTVSWYHGPLSPGKNPGKLEESVEAGDALLRYDSSNSLFDTSYAAAWELGRLLTLN
;
A
#
# COMPACT_ATOMS: atom_id res chain seq x y z
N MET A 1 3.54 -0.09 -5.72
CA MET A 1 2.62 0.10 -6.85
C MET A 1 2.38 -1.23 -7.53
N ARG A 2 1.18 -1.50 -8.08
CA ARG A 2 0.85 -2.80 -8.68
C ARG A 2 0.01 -2.69 -9.94
N VAL A 3 0.07 -3.70 -10.78
CA VAL A 3 -0.88 -3.95 -11.88
C VAL A 3 -1.49 -5.33 -11.71
N SER A 4 -2.77 -5.49 -12.07
CA SER A 4 -3.43 -6.79 -12.07
C SER A 4 -3.78 -7.22 -13.50
N LEU A 5 -3.49 -8.48 -13.81
CA LEU A 5 -3.67 -9.10 -15.10
C LEU A 5 -4.79 -10.13 -15.00
N LYS A 6 -5.70 -10.14 -15.99
CA LYS A 6 -6.84 -11.07 -16.02
C LYS A 6 -6.41 -12.54 -16.15
N ARG A 7 -5.28 -12.79 -16.79
CA ARG A 7 -4.72 -14.13 -16.94
C ARG A 7 -3.75 -14.39 -15.79
N SER A 8 -4.12 -15.29 -14.87
CA SER A 8 -3.35 -15.56 -13.64
C SER A 8 -1.97 -16.14 -13.92
N THR A 9 -1.82 -16.90 -15.00
CA THR A 9 -0.54 -17.55 -15.39
C THR A 9 0.41 -16.66 -16.16
N LEU A 10 -0.02 -15.49 -16.66
CA LEU A 10 0.75 -14.71 -17.63
C LEU A 10 2.18 -14.36 -17.18
N PRO A 11 2.43 -13.97 -15.91
CA PRO A 11 3.80 -13.72 -15.45
C PRO A 11 4.72 -14.94 -15.46
N TRP A 12 4.21 -16.17 -15.58
CA TRP A 12 4.96 -17.44 -15.53
C TRP A 12 4.92 -18.21 -16.86
N GLU A 13 4.35 -17.64 -17.92
CA GLU A 13 4.27 -18.30 -19.23
C GLU A 13 5.59 -18.30 -20.00
N ARG A 14 6.53 -17.45 -19.61
CA ARG A 14 7.88 -17.36 -20.18
C ARG A 14 8.90 -17.35 -19.05
N SER A 15 10.15 -17.66 -19.38
CA SER A 15 11.22 -17.74 -18.40
C SER A 15 12.13 -16.51 -18.41
N CYS A 16 12.37 -15.93 -17.24
CA CYS A 16 13.46 -14.97 -17.07
C CYS A 16 14.83 -15.64 -16.87
N ASP A 17 14.83 -16.90 -16.40
CA ASP A 17 16.00 -17.74 -16.22
C ASP A 17 15.68 -19.22 -16.48
N ASP A 18 16.38 -19.82 -17.41
CA ASP A 18 16.25 -21.24 -17.77
C ASP A 18 16.42 -22.22 -16.59
N SER A 19 17.07 -21.80 -15.50
CA SER A 19 17.25 -22.64 -14.31
C SER A 19 16.08 -22.62 -13.31
N ASP A 20 15.15 -21.66 -13.43
CA ASP A 20 14.04 -21.48 -12.49
C ASP A 20 12.79 -20.93 -13.20
N LEU A 21 11.86 -21.83 -13.50
CA LEU A 21 10.62 -21.52 -14.22
C LEU A 21 9.53 -20.89 -13.34
N ASP A 22 9.71 -20.88 -12.02
CA ASP A 22 8.73 -20.31 -11.08
C ASP A 22 8.89 -18.79 -10.92
N LEU A 23 9.92 -18.20 -11.56
CA LEU A 23 10.17 -16.76 -11.52
C LEU A 23 9.34 -16.01 -12.56
N PRO A 24 8.73 -14.87 -12.17
CA PRO A 24 7.97 -14.08 -13.11
C PRO A 24 8.87 -13.36 -14.12
N TRP A 25 8.56 -13.47 -15.42
CA TRP A 25 9.28 -12.78 -16.50
C TRP A 25 8.83 -11.33 -16.71
N LEU A 26 7.82 -10.88 -15.96
CA LEU A 26 7.26 -9.53 -16.06
C LEU A 26 7.64 -8.69 -14.84
N VAL A 27 8.16 -7.49 -15.10
CA VAL A 27 8.59 -6.55 -14.06
C VAL A 27 7.97 -5.18 -14.31
N LEU A 28 7.68 -4.44 -13.24
CA LEU A 28 7.30 -3.03 -13.31
C LEU A 28 8.52 -2.13 -13.09
N LEU A 29 8.94 -1.41 -14.13
CA LEU A 29 9.95 -0.37 -14.01
C LEU A 29 9.29 1.00 -13.79
N VAL A 30 9.78 1.72 -12.79
CA VAL A 30 9.24 3.00 -12.34
C VAL A 30 10.26 4.10 -12.59
N PHE A 31 9.88 5.11 -13.36
CA PHE A 31 10.71 6.23 -13.79
C PHE A 31 10.16 7.55 -13.22
N TRP A 32 11.05 8.41 -12.75
CA TRP A 32 10.70 9.71 -12.18
C TRP A 32 11.08 10.86 -13.11
N GLY A 33 10.12 11.72 -13.47
CA GLY A 33 10.38 12.95 -14.23
C GLY A 33 11.26 12.71 -15.47
N GLU A 34 12.46 13.29 -15.47
CA GLU A 34 13.46 13.21 -16.55
C GLU A 34 14.04 11.79 -16.78
N GLU A 35 13.83 10.83 -15.87
CA GLU A 35 14.23 9.43 -16.09
C GLU A 35 13.34 8.71 -17.11
N LYS A 36 12.24 9.34 -17.54
CA LYS A 36 11.24 8.73 -18.43
C LYS A 36 11.87 8.35 -19.78
N PRO A 37 11.88 7.07 -20.17
CA PRO A 37 12.34 6.67 -21.49
C PRO A 37 11.30 7.01 -22.56
N GLU A 38 11.76 7.18 -23.79
CA GLU A 38 10.89 7.30 -24.95
C GLU A 38 10.34 5.93 -25.35
N LEU A 39 9.03 5.88 -25.62
CA LEU A 39 8.38 4.68 -26.13
C LEU A 39 8.50 4.68 -27.65
N MET A 40 9.12 3.63 -28.19
CA MET A 40 9.31 3.45 -29.63
C MET A 40 8.53 2.23 -30.11
N THR A 41 7.96 2.30 -31.30
CA THR A 41 7.40 1.13 -32.00
C THR A 41 8.44 0.63 -33.00
N VAL A 42 8.80 -0.64 -32.91
CA VAL A 42 9.75 -1.31 -33.80
C VAL A 42 9.14 -2.60 -34.32
N THR A 43 9.59 -3.08 -35.48
CA THR A 43 9.17 -4.38 -35.99
C THR A 43 9.99 -5.51 -35.38
N LEU A 44 9.48 -6.75 -35.42
CA LEU A 44 10.24 -7.93 -34.99
C LEU A 44 11.55 -8.10 -35.77
N GLU A 45 11.57 -7.75 -37.06
CA GLU A 45 12.79 -7.73 -37.87
C GLU A 45 13.87 -6.79 -37.28
N GLN A 46 13.47 -5.58 -36.89
CA GLN A 46 14.35 -4.59 -36.30
C GLN A 46 14.85 -5.01 -34.92
N LEU A 47 14.03 -5.75 -34.15
CA LEU A 47 14.45 -6.33 -32.88
C LEU A 47 15.50 -7.43 -33.08
N LYS A 48 15.31 -8.31 -34.07
CA LYS A 48 16.26 -9.40 -34.43
C LYS A 48 17.60 -8.83 -34.91
N ASN A 49 17.56 -7.80 -35.74
CA ASN A 49 18.74 -7.15 -36.32
C ASN A 49 19.25 -6.01 -35.43
N THR A 50 19.52 -6.30 -34.16
CA THR A 50 20.10 -5.32 -33.21
C THR A 50 21.55 -4.96 -33.52
N GLY A 51 22.17 -5.58 -34.54
CA GLY A 51 23.57 -5.41 -34.96
C GLY A 51 23.96 -3.97 -35.37
N GLY A 52 23.02 -3.03 -35.43
CA GLY A 52 23.26 -1.60 -35.66
C GLY A 52 22.68 -0.65 -34.60
N TYR A 53 22.03 -1.14 -33.54
CA TYR A 53 21.42 -0.31 -32.51
C TYR A 53 22.33 -0.17 -31.28
N GLU A 54 22.41 1.04 -30.70
CA GLU A 54 23.17 1.31 -29.46
C GLU A 54 22.63 0.52 -28.24
N ALA A 55 21.37 0.07 -28.30
CA ALA A 55 20.70 -0.60 -27.19
C ALA A 55 20.84 -2.12 -27.21
N LYS A 56 21.21 -2.71 -26.06
CA LYS A 56 21.42 -4.16 -25.88
C LYS A 56 20.11 -4.90 -25.59
N PHE A 57 19.82 -5.94 -26.38
CA PHE A 57 18.67 -6.83 -26.23
C PHE A 57 19.09 -8.31 -26.29
N PRO A 58 18.59 -9.20 -25.41
CA PRO A 58 18.93 -10.62 -25.43
C PRO A 58 18.49 -11.28 -26.73
N GLY A 59 19.22 -12.33 -27.12
CA GLY A 59 18.75 -13.20 -28.20
C GLY A 59 17.41 -13.83 -27.77
N TRP A 60 16.48 -13.91 -28.71
CA TRP A 60 15.16 -14.50 -28.49
C TRP A 60 14.76 -15.35 -29.70
N SER A 61 13.86 -16.30 -29.48
CA SER A 61 13.31 -17.15 -30.53
C SER A 61 11.87 -16.78 -30.78
N GLY A 62 11.51 -16.59 -32.06
CA GLY A 62 10.15 -16.31 -32.49
C GLY A 62 9.17 -17.42 -32.14
N GLU A 63 7.93 -17.05 -31.90
CA GLU A 63 6.82 -17.98 -31.70
C GLU A 63 6.14 -18.36 -33.02
N PRO A 64 5.51 -19.55 -33.08
CA PRO A 64 4.72 -19.94 -34.24
C PRO A 64 3.61 -18.92 -34.53
N GLY A 65 3.68 -18.27 -35.70
CA GLY A 65 2.69 -17.31 -36.16
C GLY A 65 3.18 -15.86 -36.20
N GLU A 66 4.28 -15.53 -35.52
CA GLU A 66 4.91 -14.21 -35.60
C GLU A 66 5.47 -13.93 -36.99
N GLN A 67 5.22 -12.73 -37.50
CA GLN A 67 5.75 -12.22 -38.77
C GLN A 67 6.79 -11.14 -38.50
N ASP A 68 7.77 -11.00 -39.40
CA ASP A 68 8.85 -10.03 -39.23
C ASP A 68 8.36 -8.57 -39.20
N GLU A 69 7.20 -8.32 -39.81
CA GLU A 69 6.51 -7.02 -39.84
C GLU A 69 5.69 -6.72 -38.58
N ASP A 70 5.51 -7.67 -37.66
CA ASP A 70 4.72 -7.45 -36.45
C ASP A 70 5.34 -6.33 -35.59
N GLU A 71 4.52 -5.39 -35.16
CA GLU A 71 4.94 -4.22 -34.39
C GLU A 71 4.93 -4.49 -32.89
N ILE A 72 6.00 -4.07 -32.23
CA ILE A 72 6.14 -4.14 -30.77
C ILE A 72 6.58 -2.79 -30.20
N SER A 73 6.20 -2.54 -28.96
CA SER A 73 6.64 -1.36 -28.22
C SER A 73 7.89 -1.65 -27.39
N VAL A 74 8.92 -0.82 -27.54
CA VAL A 74 10.19 -0.93 -26.82
C VAL A 74 10.55 0.38 -26.13
N ILE A 75 11.36 0.26 -25.07
CA ILE A 75 12.01 1.38 -24.39
C ILE A 75 13.50 1.11 -24.29
N ASP A 76 14.30 2.16 -24.43
CA ASP A 76 15.75 2.11 -24.27
C ASP A 76 16.14 2.90 -23.01
N VAL A 77 16.81 2.22 -22.08
CA VAL A 77 17.12 2.77 -20.75
C VAL A 77 18.62 2.71 -20.50
N PRO A 78 19.27 3.80 -20.03
CA PRO A 78 20.69 3.78 -19.70
C PRO A 78 21.04 2.70 -18.67
N LYS A 79 22.12 1.95 -18.91
CA LYS A 79 22.59 0.88 -18.02
C LYS A 79 22.78 1.36 -16.58
N SER A 80 23.30 2.58 -16.41
CA SER A 80 23.48 3.22 -15.09
C SER A 80 22.17 3.45 -14.32
N LEU A 81 21.04 3.61 -15.02
CA LEU A 81 19.71 3.70 -14.42
C LEU A 81 19.16 2.31 -14.14
N VAL A 82 19.28 1.37 -15.10
CA VAL A 82 18.85 -0.03 -14.92
C VAL A 82 19.47 -0.66 -13.68
N GLU A 83 20.77 -0.46 -13.45
CA GLU A 83 21.47 -0.96 -12.25
C GLU A 83 20.87 -0.48 -10.93
N LYS A 84 20.23 0.70 -10.93
CA LYS A 84 19.62 1.28 -9.72
C LYS A 84 18.18 0.84 -9.50
N ILE A 85 17.46 0.52 -10.57
CA ILE A 85 16.01 0.31 -10.53
C ILE A 85 15.60 -1.14 -10.74
N MET A 86 16.43 -1.95 -11.39
CA MET A 86 16.12 -3.35 -11.69
C MET A 86 16.07 -4.17 -10.39
N PRO A 87 15.02 -4.97 -10.17
CA PRO A 87 14.99 -5.93 -9.07
C PRO A 87 16.15 -6.93 -9.16
N LYS A 88 16.62 -7.41 -8.02
CA LYS A 88 17.52 -8.57 -8.02
C LYS A 88 16.73 -9.82 -8.36
N ARG A 89 17.43 -10.83 -8.87
CA ARG A 89 16.86 -12.15 -9.14
C ARG A 89 16.05 -12.69 -7.96
N ALA A 90 16.65 -12.66 -6.75
CA ALA A 90 16.03 -13.16 -5.53
C ALA A 90 14.75 -12.41 -5.12
N ASP A 91 14.56 -11.19 -5.63
CA ASP A 91 13.38 -10.38 -5.36
C ASP A 91 12.21 -10.74 -6.29
N LEU A 92 12.48 -11.30 -7.48
CA LEU A 92 11.46 -11.56 -8.51
C LEU A 92 10.31 -12.44 -8.00
N GLN A 93 10.64 -13.48 -7.21
CA GLN A 93 9.63 -14.36 -6.56
C GLN A 93 8.63 -13.59 -5.69
N TYR A 94 8.99 -12.40 -5.20
CA TYR A 94 8.12 -11.56 -4.36
C TYR A 94 7.40 -10.47 -5.14
N LEU A 95 7.69 -10.30 -6.44
CA LEU A 95 7.10 -9.26 -7.27
C LEU A 95 5.91 -9.75 -8.10
N GLY A 96 5.74 -11.06 -8.26
CA GLY A 96 4.58 -11.67 -8.92
C GLY A 96 3.78 -12.55 -7.97
N HIS A 97 2.46 -12.33 -7.86
CA HIS A 97 1.57 -13.15 -7.03
C HIS A 97 0.23 -13.37 -7.73
N VAL A 98 -0.42 -14.51 -7.46
CA VAL A 98 -1.81 -14.74 -7.85
C VAL A 98 -2.72 -14.34 -6.70
N ARG A 99 -3.75 -13.56 -7.00
CA ARG A 99 -4.82 -13.22 -6.07
C ARG A 99 -6.10 -13.88 -6.53
N GLN A 100 -6.68 -14.69 -5.64
CA GLN A 100 -8.03 -15.20 -5.79
C GLN A 100 -8.98 -14.36 -4.93
N GLY A 101 -10.11 -13.94 -5.51
CA GLY A 101 -11.17 -13.28 -4.75
C GLY A 101 -11.83 -14.25 -3.78
N LYS A 102 -12.56 -13.72 -2.80
CA LYS A 102 -13.50 -14.49 -1.97
C LYS A 102 -14.87 -13.82 -2.05
N ASP A 103 -15.93 -14.60 -2.03
CA ASP A 103 -17.30 -14.09 -1.92
C ASP A 103 -17.64 -13.69 -0.48
N GLU A 104 -18.89 -13.27 -0.26
CA GLU A 104 -19.40 -12.84 1.05
C GLU A 104 -19.32 -13.94 2.11
N ASP A 105 -19.37 -15.20 1.70
CA ASP A 105 -19.26 -16.38 2.56
C ASP A 105 -17.79 -16.82 2.77
N GLY A 106 -16.83 -16.09 2.20
CA GLY A 106 -15.40 -16.39 2.30
C GLY A 106 -14.93 -17.53 1.40
N ILE A 107 -15.77 -18.00 0.48
CA ILE A 107 -15.48 -19.05 -0.48
C ILE A 107 -14.65 -18.44 -1.62
N PRO A 108 -13.53 -19.07 -2.04
CA PRO A 108 -12.72 -18.55 -3.13
C PRO A 108 -13.52 -18.48 -4.43
N THR A 109 -13.48 -17.34 -5.11
CA THR A 109 -14.11 -17.19 -6.42
C THR A 109 -13.26 -17.87 -7.49
N GLU A 110 -13.87 -18.32 -8.58
CA GLU A 110 -13.14 -18.90 -9.73
C GLU A 110 -12.26 -17.88 -10.46
N THR A 111 -12.41 -16.59 -10.16
CA THR A 111 -11.63 -15.53 -10.81
C THR A 111 -10.31 -15.31 -10.09
N GLU A 112 -9.25 -15.86 -10.67
CA GLU A 112 -7.87 -15.56 -10.31
C GLU A 112 -7.32 -14.39 -11.13
N MET A 113 -6.48 -13.57 -10.52
CA MET A 113 -5.76 -12.50 -11.21
C MET A 113 -4.29 -12.50 -10.82
N ALA A 114 -3.41 -12.38 -11.80
CA ALA A 114 -1.99 -12.17 -11.51
C ALA A 114 -1.80 -10.71 -11.08
N THR A 115 -0.91 -10.48 -10.12
CA THR A 115 -0.54 -9.15 -9.64
C THR A 115 0.96 -9.01 -9.72
N VAL A 116 1.42 -8.00 -10.45
CA VAL A 116 2.84 -7.62 -10.52
C VAL A 116 3.05 -6.34 -9.72
N ILE A 117 4.07 -6.33 -8.86
CA ILE A 117 4.39 -5.25 -7.92
C ILE A 117 5.73 -4.64 -8.31
N ALA A 118 5.83 -3.31 -8.25
CA ALA A 118 7.09 -2.61 -8.46
C ALA A 118 7.97 -2.65 -7.21
N ASN A 119 9.28 -2.85 -7.38
CA ASN A 119 10.29 -2.76 -6.32
C ASN A 119 10.64 -1.31 -5.93
N ARG A 120 10.27 -0.32 -6.76
CA ARG A 120 10.56 1.10 -6.56
C ARG A 120 9.28 1.89 -6.33
N LEU A 121 9.32 2.84 -5.39
CA LEU A 121 8.21 3.73 -5.07
C LEU A 121 8.23 5.01 -5.92
N PRO A 122 7.06 5.62 -6.19
CA PRO A 122 7.00 6.93 -6.84
C PRO A 122 7.53 8.04 -5.92
N LYS A 123 7.99 9.15 -6.51
CA LYS A 123 8.43 10.34 -5.76
C LYS A 123 7.26 11.29 -5.46
N PRO A 124 7.14 11.81 -4.23
CA PRO A 124 6.19 12.87 -3.92
C PRO A 124 6.45 14.13 -4.76
N GLY A 125 5.37 14.82 -5.16
CA GLY A 125 5.45 16.09 -5.91
C GLY A 125 5.91 15.97 -7.37
N GLY A 126 5.99 14.75 -7.92
CA GLY A 126 6.48 14.51 -9.27
C GLY A 126 5.54 13.66 -10.12
N ILE A 127 5.78 13.68 -11.43
CA ILE A 127 5.17 12.74 -12.38
C ILE A 127 6.00 11.47 -12.39
N THR A 128 5.31 10.33 -12.24
CA THR A 128 5.90 9.00 -12.33
C THR A 128 5.34 8.29 -13.55
N THR A 129 6.22 7.69 -14.36
CA THR A 129 5.86 6.85 -15.50
C THR A 129 6.26 5.41 -15.17
N VAL A 130 5.36 4.46 -15.45
CA VAL A 130 5.59 3.04 -15.20
C VAL A 130 5.42 2.24 -16.46
N HIS A 131 6.33 1.30 -16.67
CA HIS A 131 6.30 0.34 -17.76
C HIS A 131 6.26 -1.09 -17.21
N LEU A 132 5.32 -1.88 -17.70
CA LEU A 132 5.33 -3.33 -17.58
C LEU A 132 6.25 -3.87 -18.67
N VAL A 133 7.41 -4.40 -18.27
CA VAL A 133 8.46 -4.84 -19.17
C VAL A 133 8.71 -6.34 -19.08
N SER A 134 9.18 -6.90 -20.20
CA SER A 134 9.75 -8.24 -20.27
C SER A 134 11.20 -8.26 -19.76
N VAL A 135 11.51 -9.20 -18.87
CA VAL A 135 12.88 -9.56 -18.46
C VAL A 135 13.25 -10.99 -18.87
N GLU A 136 12.63 -11.49 -19.93
CA GLU A 136 12.91 -12.80 -20.51
C GLU A 136 14.39 -12.96 -20.87
N ASN A 137 14.98 -14.12 -20.55
CA ASN A 137 16.37 -14.47 -20.84
C ASN A 137 17.42 -13.48 -20.28
N ARG A 138 17.08 -12.72 -19.22
CA ARG A 138 17.97 -11.72 -18.60
C ARG A 138 18.70 -12.25 -17.36
N PHE A 139 18.39 -13.40 -16.79
CA PHE A 139 19.00 -13.90 -15.54
C PHE A 139 19.67 -15.27 -15.72
N LYS A 140 20.62 -15.38 -16.66
CA LYS A 140 21.23 -16.66 -17.07
C LYS A 140 21.83 -17.44 -15.89
N GLN A 141 21.48 -18.74 -15.80
CA GLN A 141 22.09 -19.73 -14.89
C GLN A 141 22.05 -19.33 -13.41
N GLY A 142 20.94 -18.77 -12.93
CA GLY A 142 20.86 -18.37 -11.52
C GLY A 142 21.58 -17.06 -11.19
N GLY A 143 22.16 -16.39 -12.19
CA GLY A 143 23.05 -15.24 -12.01
C GLY A 143 22.34 -13.89 -11.80
N GLU A 144 23.16 -12.84 -11.79
CA GLU A 144 22.68 -11.45 -11.83
C GLU A 144 22.11 -11.09 -13.21
N PHE A 145 21.51 -9.89 -13.30
CA PHE A 145 20.96 -9.37 -14.55
C PHE A 145 22.04 -9.27 -15.65
N ASP A 146 21.76 -9.86 -16.82
CA ASP A 146 22.65 -9.86 -17.98
C ASP A 146 22.52 -8.55 -18.78
N TYR A 147 23.54 -7.71 -18.60
CA TYR A 147 23.73 -6.46 -19.34
C TYR A 147 24.35 -6.66 -20.73
N GLN A 148 24.69 -7.88 -21.12
CA GLN A 148 25.27 -8.23 -22.43
C GLN A 148 26.54 -7.42 -22.77
N GLY A 149 27.39 -7.21 -21.76
CA GLY A 149 28.61 -6.42 -21.89
C GLY A 149 28.41 -4.91 -21.99
N ALA A 150 27.23 -4.39 -21.63
CA ALA A 150 26.98 -2.95 -21.61
C ALA A 150 27.86 -2.21 -20.59
N THR A 151 28.45 -1.07 -20.99
CA THR A 151 29.16 -0.12 -20.14
C THR A 151 28.20 1.01 -19.75
N GLY A 152 28.62 1.94 -18.89
CA GLY A 152 27.73 2.92 -18.22
C GLY A 152 26.82 3.74 -19.14
N ASP A 153 27.30 4.10 -20.34
CA ASP A 153 26.59 4.93 -21.30
C ASP A 153 25.77 4.12 -22.32
N HIS A 154 25.92 2.79 -22.33
CA HIS A 154 25.13 1.94 -23.22
C HIS A 154 23.68 1.87 -22.77
N LEU A 155 22.79 1.75 -23.75
CA LEU A 155 21.36 1.58 -23.54
C LEU A 155 21.02 0.09 -23.41
N ILE A 156 20.02 -0.22 -22.59
CA ILE A 156 19.43 -1.54 -22.45
C ILE A 156 17.99 -1.45 -22.96
N ARG A 157 17.66 -2.30 -23.92
CA ARG A 157 16.32 -2.34 -24.52
C ARG A 157 15.40 -3.27 -23.74
N PHE A 158 14.16 -2.83 -23.52
CA PHE A 158 13.09 -3.65 -22.97
C PHE A 158 11.86 -3.60 -23.86
N VAL A 159 11.17 -4.73 -23.98
CA VAL A 159 9.82 -4.76 -24.57
C VAL A 159 8.84 -4.28 -23.50
N SER A 160 8.06 -3.24 -23.83
CA SER A 160 7.09 -2.60 -22.93
C SER A 160 5.68 -3.01 -23.32
N LEU A 161 5.06 -3.92 -22.56
CA LEU A 161 3.71 -4.44 -22.83
C LEU A 161 2.61 -3.41 -22.51
N LYS A 162 2.83 -2.61 -21.48
CA LYS A 162 1.90 -1.55 -21.07
C LYS A 162 2.63 -0.45 -20.33
N ASN A 163 2.22 0.80 -20.56
CA ASN A 163 2.74 1.95 -19.83
C ASN A 163 1.61 2.89 -19.41
N TRP A 164 1.85 3.64 -18.35
CA TRP A 164 0.97 4.70 -17.87
C TRP A 164 1.75 5.69 -17.00
N SER A 165 1.20 6.89 -16.82
CA SER A 165 1.79 7.94 -15.99
C SER A 165 0.76 8.51 -15.04
N PHE A 166 1.22 8.94 -13.86
CA PHE A 166 0.39 9.58 -12.85
C PHE A 166 1.20 10.61 -12.08
N ALA A 167 0.53 11.62 -11.53
CA ALA A 167 1.15 12.62 -10.68
C ALA A 167 0.99 12.23 -9.20
N CYS A 168 2.07 12.34 -8.44
CA CYS A 168 2.03 12.22 -6.99
C CYS A 168 2.00 13.62 -6.39
N THR A 169 0.98 13.91 -5.58
CA THR A 169 0.98 15.12 -4.76
C THR A 169 2.07 15.01 -3.69
N ALA A 170 2.74 16.12 -3.41
CA ALA A 170 3.57 16.21 -2.22
C ALA A 170 2.63 16.51 -1.05
N PRO A 171 2.45 15.59 -0.09
CA PRO A 171 1.63 15.90 1.07
C PRO A 171 2.35 16.96 1.92
N ASP A 172 1.59 17.89 2.49
CA ASP A 172 2.13 18.93 3.38
C ASP A 172 2.81 18.32 4.61
N GLN A 173 2.35 17.14 5.05
CA GLN A 173 2.92 16.38 6.16
C GLN A 173 3.02 14.90 5.80
N SER A 174 4.18 14.30 6.03
CA SER A 174 4.33 12.85 5.99
C SER A 174 3.85 12.22 7.30
N PHE A 175 3.56 10.92 7.29
CA PHE A 175 3.25 10.18 8.52
C PHE A 175 4.35 10.34 9.58
N THR A 176 5.62 10.29 9.16
CA THR A 176 6.75 10.53 10.07
C THR A 176 6.74 11.95 10.63
N GLN A 177 6.44 12.95 9.80
CA GLN A 177 6.31 14.34 10.25
C GLN A 177 5.17 14.49 11.26
N LEU A 178 4.02 13.88 11.00
CA LEU A 178 2.90 13.83 11.94
C LEU A 178 3.33 13.23 13.27
N LEU A 179 3.99 12.06 13.25
CA LEU A 179 4.47 11.41 14.48
C LEU A 179 5.50 12.23 15.25
N LEU A 180 6.42 12.89 14.55
CA LEU A 180 7.46 13.74 15.18
C LEU A 180 6.90 15.04 15.76
N HIS A 181 5.79 15.53 15.21
CA HIS A 181 5.09 16.73 15.69
C HIS A 181 3.84 16.41 16.51
N LEU A 182 3.67 15.15 16.92
CA LEU A 182 2.69 14.83 17.95
C LEU A 182 3.11 15.53 19.22
N ASP A 183 2.18 16.29 19.79
CA ASP A 183 2.35 16.77 21.16
C ASP A 183 2.29 15.57 22.10
N CYS A 184 3.42 15.24 22.69
CA CYS A 184 3.56 14.14 23.65
C CYS A 184 3.56 14.65 25.10
N ASP A 185 3.22 15.92 25.33
CA ASP A 185 3.09 16.50 26.66
C ASP A 185 1.62 16.87 26.97
N PRO A 186 0.98 16.24 27.97
CA PRO A 186 1.48 15.13 28.76
C PRO A 186 1.53 13.82 27.94
N ASN A 187 2.34 12.86 28.39
CA ASN A 187 2.54 11.55 27.75
C ASN A 187 1.33 10.59 27.89
N SER A 188 0.13 11.14 28.04
CA SER A 188 -1.13 10.43 28.16
C SER A 188 -2.06 10.77 26.99
N LEU A 189 -2.88 9.80 26.57
CA LEU A 189 -3.89 10.01 25.54
C LEU A 189 -5.06 10.82 26.13
N ARG A 190 -4.91 12.15 26.11
CA ARG A 190 -5.91 13.09 26.62
C ARG A 190 -6.02 14.31 25.71
N LEU A 191 -7.09 15.07 25.92
CA LEU A 191 -7.19 16.41 25.34
C LEU A 191 -6.15 17.35 25.98
N PRO A 192 -5.74 18.42 25.26
CA PRO A 192 -4.83 19.43 25.80
C PRO A 192 -5.30 19.97 27.15
N ALA A 193 -4.34 20.28 28.02
CA ALA A 193 -4.65 20.94 29.29
C ALA A 193 -5.43 22.22 29.06
N LEU A 194 -6.52 22.40 29.80
CA LEU A 194 -7.22 23.67 29.81
C LEU A 194 -6.42 24.67 30.65
N GLU A 195 -6.54 25.96 30.29
CA GLU A 195 -6.03 27.07 31.11
C GLU A 195 -6.48 26.92 32.59
N PRO A 196 -5.71 27.42 33.57
CA PRO A 196 -5.86 27.11 35.01
C PRO A 196 -7.22 27.48 35.64
N ASP A 197 -8.11 28.13 34.89
CA ASP A 197 -9.43 28.58 35.32
C ASP A 197 -10.46 27.45 35.50
N ASN A 198 -10.21 26.22 34.99
CA ASN A 198 -11.15 25.10 35.12
C ASN A 198 -10.52 23.81 35.68
N GLN A 199 -10.08 23.87 36.93
CA GLN A 199 -9.46 22.73 37.64
C GLN A 199 -10.38 21.50 37.75
N SER A 200 -11.70 21.69 37.80
CA SER A 200 -12.64 20.57 37.89
C SER A 200 -12.72 19.78 36.58
N ALA A 201 -12.72 20.45 35.42
CA ALA A 201 -12.66 19.78 34.13
C ALA A 201 -11.29 19.13 33.87
N GLU A 202 -10.20 19.81 34.25
CA GLU A 202 -8.83 19.31 34.10
C GLU A 202 -8.62 17.97 34.82
N TYR A 203 -9.25 17.76 35.99
CA TYR A 203 -9.24 16.48 36.69
C TYR A 203 -9.76 15.33 35.79
N TYR A 204 -10.90 15.49 35.13
CA TYR A 204 -11.47 14.46 34.23
C TYR A 204 -10.65 14.33 32.94
N LEU A 205 -10.22 15.44 32.33
CA LEU A 205 -9.39 15.41 31.13
C LEU A 205 -8.05 14.70 31.37
N SER A 206 -7.44 14.90 32.55
CA SER A 206 -6.20 14.22 32.93
C SER A 206 -6.33 12.70 33.02
N MET A 207 -7.55 12.23 33.32
CA MET A 207 -7.93 10.82 33.32
C MET A 207 -8.44 10.34 31.94
N GLY A 208 -8.32 11.17 30.89
CA GLY A 208 -8.71 10.87 29.50
C GLY A 208 -10.21 10.76 29.28
N TYR A 209 -11.01 11.41 30.12
CA TYR A 209 -12.40 11.65 29.82
C TYR A 209 -12.53 12.75 28.76
N VAL A 210 -13.54 12.64 27.92
CA VAL A 210 -13.89 13.60 26.88
C VAL A 210 -15.36 13.96 27.05
N PRO A 211 -15.72 15.26 27.03
CA PRO A 211 -17.12 15.67 27.09
C PRO A 211 -17.76 15.45 25.73
N LEU A 212 -18.85 14.69 25.69
CA LEU A 212 -19.62 14.43 24.48
C LEU A 212 -21.08 14.88 24.65
N ASN A 213 -21.68 15.33 23.55
CA ASN A 213 -23.11 15.58 23.51
C ASN A 213 -23.87 14.26 23.71
N HIS A 214 -24.75 14.23 24.69
CA HIS A 214 -25.52 13.05 25.08
C HIS A 214 -27.02 13.36 24.98
N GLY A 215 -27.72 12.63 24.11
CA GLY A 215 -29.18 12.62 24.05
C GLY A 215 -29.74 11.58 25.00
N LEU A 216 -30.53 12.00 25.98
CA LEU A 216 -31.20 11.11 26.92
C LEU A 216 -32.45 10.48 26.27
N ARG A 217 -32.89 9.35 26.82
CA ARG A 217 -34.05 8.59 26.31
C ARG A 217 -35.36 9.38 26.33
N ASN A 218 -35.48 10.34 27.24
CA ASN A 218 -36.62 11.25 27.33
C ASN A 218 -36.60 12.37 26.27
N GLY A 219 -35.58 12.41 25.40
CA GLY A 219 -35.41 13.43 24.36
C GLY A 219 -34.65 14.67 24.83
N GLU A 220 -34.25 14.75 26.10
CA GLU A 220 -33.41 15.83 26.60
C GLU A 220 -31.99 15.72 26.04
N LYS A 221 -31.32 16.88 25.93
CA LYS A 221 -29.94 16.98 25.47
C LYS A 221 -29.08 17.48 26.61
N THR A 222 -28.03 16.74 26.93
CA THR A 222 -27.06 17.08 27.96
C THR A 222 -25.64 16.86 27.44
N VAL A 223 -24.64 17.16 28.26
CA VAL A 223 -23.25 16.76 28.05
C VAL A 223 -22.94 15.67 29.06
N SER A 224 -22.18 14.67 28.64
CA SER A 224 -21.74 13.60 29.52
C SER A 224 -20.28 13.26 29.25
N TRP A 225 -19.60 12.82 30.29
CA TRP A 225 -18.26 12.33 30.23
C TRP A 225 -18.23 10.94 29.59
N TYR A 226 -17.28 10.75 28.69
CA TYR A 226 -16.98 9.47 28.09
C TYR A 226 -15.47 9.24 28.13
N HIS A 227 -15.03 8.04 28.48
CA HIS A 227 -13.65 7.61 28.34
C HIS A 227 -13.60 6.24 27.68
N GLY A 228 -12.56 6.04 26.86
CA GLY A 228 -12.30 4.76 26.19
C GLY A 228 -11.67 3.71 27.11
N PRO A 229 -11.50 2.48 26.62
CA PRO A 229 -10.81 1.40 27.34
C PRO A 229 -9.31 1.67 27.56
N LEU A 230 -8.71 2.54 26.74
CA LEU A 230 -7.31 2.96 26.83
C LEU A 230 -7.15 4.29 27.58
N SER A 231 -8.00 4.52 28.59
CA SER A 231 -7.92 5.72 29.44
C SER A 231 -6.61 5.75 30.25
N PRO A 232 -5.95 6.91 30.38
CA PRO A 232 -4.72 7.08 31.16
C PRO A 232 -4.94 7.09 32.69
N GLY A 233 -6.19 7.21 33.14
CA GLY A 233 -6.54 7.28 34.55
C GLY A 233 -6.93 5.93 35.15
N LYS A 234 -6.92 5.84 36.48
CA LYS A 234 -7.56 4.72 37.18
C LYS A 234 -9.06 4.93 37.16
N ASN A 235 -9.82 3.90 36.75
CA ASN A 235 -11.27 3.88 36.95
C ASN A 235 -11.60 2.98 38.17
N PRO A 236 -11.89 3.55 39.35
CA PRO A 236 -12.13 2.77 40.57
C PRO A 236 -13.52 2.12 40.62
N GLY A 237 -14.31 2.20 39.54
CA GLY A 237 -15.68 1.71 39.54
C GLY A 237 -15.79 0.19 39.56
N LYS A 238 -16.41 -0.34 40.61
CA LYS A 238 -16.86 -1.74 40.64
C LYS A 238 -18.09 -1.89 39.73
N LEU A 239 -18.07 -2.89 38.85
CA LEU A 239 -19.23 -3.27 38.04
C LEU A 239 -20.11 -4.23 38.82
N GLU A 240 -21.43 -4.07 38.70
CA GLU A 240 -22.38 -5.07 39.16
C GLU A 240 -22.36 -6.29 38.22
N GLU A 241 -22.48 -7.49 38.77
CA GLU A 241 -22.29 -8.74 38.02
C GLU A 241 -23.47 -9.09 37.10
N SER A 242 -24.61 -8.38 37.21
CA SER A 242 -25.79 -8.58 36.36
C SER A 242 -26.39 -7.24 35.94
N VAL A 243 -26.19 -6.86 34.68
CA VAL A 243 -26.71 -5.61 34.09
C VAL A 243 -27.63 -5.97 32.93
N GLU A 244 -28.92 -5.59 33.04
CA GLU A 244 -29.94 -5.89 32.02
C GLU A 244 -29.99 -4.87 30.88
N ALA A 245 -29.52 -3.64 31.11
CA ALA A 245 -29.53 -2.55 30.14
C ALA A 245 -28.34 -1.60 30.34
N GLY A 246 -27.86 -1.00 29.25
CA GLY A 246 -26.77 -0.01 29.29
C GLY A 246 -27.08 1.19 30.20
N ASP A 247 -28.35 1.61 30.29
CA ASP A 247 -28.79 2.72 31.16
C ASP A 247 -28.46 2.48 32.64
N ALA A 248 -28.44 1.23 33.11
CA ALA A 248 -28.07 0.89 34.50
C ALA A 248 -26.58 1.14 34.80
N LEU A 249 -25.77 1.36 33.77
CA LEU A 249 -24.36 1.69 33.88
C LEU A 249 -24.05 3.18 33.70
N LEU A 250 -25.07 4.03 33.56
CA LEU A 250 -24.91 5.49 33.62
C LEU A 250 -24.56 5.89 35.04
N ARG A 251 -23.43 6.59 35.22
CA ARG A 251 -22.99 7.05 36.54
C ARG A 251 -23.14 8.54 36.65
N TYR A 252 -23.91 9.02 37.62
CA TYR A 252 -24.06 10.45 37.85
C TYR A 252 -22.98 10.94 38.81
N ASP A 253 -22.24 11.96 38.42
CA ASP A 253 -21.27 12.61 39.28
C ASP A 253 -21.87 13.87 39.91
N SER A 254 -22.08 13.81 41.22
CA SER A 254 -22.66 14.92 41.99
C SER A 254 -21.76 16.16 42.07
N SER A 255 -20.44 16.03 41.82
CA SER A 255 -19.49 17.13 41.94
C SER A 255 -19.55 18.12 40.77
N ASN A 256 -19.82 17.62 39.56
CA ASN A 256 -19.90 18.43 38.33
C ASN A 256 -21.28 18.34 37.64
N SER A 257 -22.23 17.60 38.22
CA SER A 257 -23.58 17.38 37.70
C SER A 257 -23.64 16.77 36.29
N LEU A 258 -22.61 16.02 35.88
CA LEU A 258 -22.54 15.33 34.60
C LEU A 258 -22.67 13.81 34.79
N PHE A 259 -23.20 13.14 33.78
CA PHE A 259 -23.16 11.69 33.71
C PHE A 259 -21.82 11.22 33.13
N ASP A 260 -21.34 10.07 33.56
CA ASP A 260 -20.34 9.24 32.91
C ASP A 260 -21.05 8.08 32.18
N THR A 261 -20.94 8.06 30.86
CA THR A 261 -21.61 7.11 29.96
C THR A 261 -20.69 5.97 29.52
N SER A 262 -19.45 5.92 30.03
CA SER A 262 -18.40 5.05 29.48
C SER A 262 -18.74 3.56 29.57
N TYR A 263 -19.28 3.13 30.71
CA TYR A 263 -19.70 1.73 30.90
C TYR A 263 -20.99 1.40 30.15
N ALA A 264 -21.94 2.34 30.07
CA ALA A 264 -23.14 2.17 29.26
C ALA A 264 -22.79 1.96 27.78
N ALA A 265 -21.87 2.78 27.26
CA ALA A 265 -21.37 2.66 25.89
C ALA A 265 -20.61 1.34 25.66
N ALA A 266 -19.79 0.89 26.61
CA ALA A 266 -19.09 -0.38 26.51
C ALA A 266 -20.05 -1.59 26.50
N TRP A 267 -21.10 -1.57 27.34
CA TRP A 267 -22.12 -2.62 27.38
C TRP A 267 -22.91 -2.68 26.07
N GLU A 268 -23.33 -1.53 25.56
CA GLU A 268 -24.05 -1.41 24.29
C GLU A 268 -23.20 -1.87 23.10
N LEU A 269 -21.91 -1.50 23.07
CA LEU A 269 -20.98 -1.99 22.06
C LEU A 269 -20.84 -3.52 22.12
N GLY A 270 -20.70 -4.09 23.31
CA GLY A 270 -20.66 -5.54 23.51
C GLY A 270 -21.91 -6.23 22.96
N ARG A 271 -23.10 -5.70 23.27
CA ARG A 271 -24.37 -6.21 22.75
C ARG A 271 -24.41 -6.17 21.22
N LEU A 272 -24.00 -5.05 20.60
CA LEU A 272 -24.00 -4.91 19.15
C LEU A 272 -23.00 -5.86 18.47
N LEU A 273 -21.83 -6.07 19.06
CA LEU A 273 -20.84 -7.02 18.53
C LEU A 273 -21.33 -8.47 18.57
N THR A 274 -22.18 -8.82 19.53
CA THR A 274 -22.77 -10.18 19.61
C THR A 274 -23.97 -10.40 18.68
N LEU A 275 -24.54 -9.32 18.13
CA LEU A 275 -25.72 -9.37 17.25
C LEU A 275 -25.38 -9.34 15.76
N ASN A 276 -24.09 -9.19 15.41
CA ASN A 276 -23.56 -9.36 14.05
C ASN A 276 -23.00 -10.77 13.86
#